data_AF-A0A0Q8SB07-F1
#
_entry.id   AF-A0A0Q8SB07-F1
#
_cell.length_a   1.000
_cell.length_b   1.000
_cell.length_c   1.000
_cell.angle_alpha   90.00
_cell.angle_beta   90.00
_cell.angle_gamma   90.00
#
_symmetry.space_group_name_H-M   'P 1'
#
loop_
_entity.id
_entity.type
_entity.pdbx_description
1 polymer ?
#
loop_
_entity_poly.entity_id
_entity_poly.type
_entity_poly.pdbx_seq_one_letter_code
_entity_poly.pdbx_strand_id
1 'polypeptide(L)' 'MLGLPDWLAHDLPQDEQQELRAFVGQTTVVTDIDAHGYFWLGFGGTVDLEDQARYSGHSFCVTREFLERAID' A
#
# COMPACT_ATOMS: atom_id res chain seq x y z
N MET A 1 -9.11 7.57 -0.56
CA MET A 1 -8.30 7.46 -1.79
C MET A 1 -6.82 7.59 -1.45
N LEU A 2 -5.97 6.76 -2.05
CA LEU A 2 -4.52 6.74 -1.87
C LEU A 2 -3.77 7.56 -2.95
N GLY A 3 -2.84 8.40 -2.52
CA GLY A 3 -1.76 8.95 -3.36
C GLY A 3 -0.41 8.29 -3.07
N LEU A 4 0.59 8.50 -3.92
CA LEU A 4 1.93 7.92 -3.76
C LEU A 4 2.99 9.04 -3.68
N PRO A 5 3.77 9.11 -2.59
CA PRO A 5 4.91 10.02 -2.51
C PRO A 5 6.04 9.60 -3.44
N ASP A 6 6.68 10.57 -4.11
CA ASP A 6 7.83 10.29 -4.98
C ASP A 6 9.00 9.64 -4.21
N TRP A 7 9.22 10.04 -2.95
CA TRP A 7 10.28 9.48 -2.12
C TRP A 7 10.08 7.99 -1.78
N LEU A 8 8.83 7.50 -1.77
CA LEU A 8 8.53 6.12 -1.42
C LEU A 8 8.94 5.15 -2.55
N ALA A 9 8.86 5.60 -3.79
CA ALA A 9 9.19 4.81 -4.97
C ALA A 9 10.59 5.08 -5.52
N HIS A 10 11.26 6.17 -5.11
CA HIS A 10 12.48 6.65 -5.74
C HIS A 10 13.61 5.61 -5.82
N ASP A 11 13.85 4.91 -4.72
CA ASP A 11 14.96 3.96 -4.59
C ASP A 11 14.55 2.50 -4.85
N LEU A 12 13.31 2.26 -5.27
CA LEU A 12 12.81 0.91 -5.54
C LEU A 12 13.15 0.46 -6.96
N PRO A 13 13.34 -0.87 -7.17
CA PRO A 13 13.32 -1.48 -8.50
C PRO A 13 12.11 -1.09 -9.34
N GLN A 14 12.25 -1.09 -10.67
CA GLN A 14 11.23 -0.58 -11.59
C GLN A 14 9.91 -1.38 -11.55
N ASP A 15 9.98 -2.67 -11.26
CA ASP A 15 8.83 -3.54 -11.01
C ASP A 15 8.10 -3.15 -9.72
N GLU A 16 8.82 -2.99 -8.61
CA GLU A 16 8.23 -2.53 -7.34
C GLU A 16 7.63 -1.12 -7.46
N GLN A 17 8.26 -0.22 -8.22
CA GLN A 17 7.68 1.10 -8.51
C GLN A 17 6.35 1.00 -9.27
N GLN A 18 6.25 0.07 -10.22
CA GLN A 18 5.00 -0.15 -10.97
C GLN A 18 3.92 -0.73 -10.08
N GLU A 19 4.28 -1.68 -9.21
CA GLU A 19 3.35 -2.29 -8.26
C GLU A 19 2.79 -1.24 -7.28
N LEU A 20 3.64 -0.38 -6.71
CA LEU A 20 3.18 0.71 -5.84
C LEU A 20 2.28 1.72 -6.56
N ARG A 21 2.61 2.08 -7.81
CA ARG A 21 1.79 2.98 -8.62
C ARG A 21 0.41 2.39 -8.94
N ALA A 22 0.30 1.06 -9.01
CA ALA A 22 -0.98 0.40 -9.25
C ALA A 22 -1.99 0.61 -8.09
N PHE A 23 -1.52 0.92 -6.88
CA PHE A 23 -2.38 1.22 -5.74
C PHE A 23 -2.89 2.66 -5.69
N VAL A 24 -2.33 3.59 -6.50
CA VAL A 24 -2.79 4.98 -6.54
C VAL A 24 -4.27 5.04 -6.96
N GLY A 25 -5.05 5.85 -6.25
CA GLY A 25 -6.49 5.97 -6.46
C GLY A 25 -7.33 4.89 -5.77
N GLN A 26 -6.71 3.81 -5.29
CA GLN A 26 -7.44 2.76 -4.59
C GLN A 26 -7.85 3.21 -3.18
N THR A 27 -8.89 2.55 -2.65
CA THR A 27 -9.30 2.68 -1.25
C THR A 27 -8.81 1.47 -0.49
N THR A 28 -8.23 1.71 0.67
CA THR A 28 -7.74 0.66 1.57
C THR A 28 -7.98 1.07 3.02
N VAL A 29 -7.79 0.10 3.93
CA VAL A 29 -7.90 0.30 5.36
C VAL A 29 -6.51 0.59 5.92
N VAL A 30 -6.41 1.65 6.71
CA VAL A 30 -5.20 1.92 7.51
C VAL A 30 -5.11 0.85 8.59
N THR A 31 -4.01 0.10 8.60
CA THR A 31 -3.80 -1.01 9.55
C THR A 31 -3.15 -0.55 10.85
N ASP A 32 -2.33 0.50 10.79
CA ASP A 32 -1.68 1.09 11.97
C ASP A 32 -1.30 2.56 11.72
N ILE A 33 -1.06 3.30 12.80
CA ILE A 33 -0.46 4.64 12.78
C ILE A 33 0.70 4.64 13.76
N ASP A 34 1.92 4.84 13.27
CA ASP A 34 3.10 4.76 14.12
C ASP A 34 3.32 6.03 14.96
N ALA A 35 4.31 5.97 15.86
CA ALA A 35 4.66 7.08 16.76
C ALA A 35 5.15 8.35 16.03
N HIS A 36 5.50 8.24 14.74
CA HIS A 36 5.94 9.34 13.90
C HIS A 36 4.81 9.91 13.03
N GLY A 37 3.60 9.33 13.10
CA GLY A 37 2.43 9.78 12.38
C GLY A 37 2.32 9.23 10.96
N TYR A 38 3.08 8.18 10.61
CA TYR A 38 2.91 7.48 9.34
C TYR A 38 1.74 6.51 9.41
N PHE A 39 0.96 6.47 8.33
CA PHE A 39 -0.21 5.61 8.18
C PHE A 39 0.21 4.37 7.41
N TRP A 40 0.15 3.21 8.07
CA TRP A 40 0.51 1.93 7.49
C TRP A 40 -0.66 1.33 6.72
N LEU A 41 -0.36 0.85 5.51
CA LEU A 41 -1.31 0.29 4.57
C LEU A 41 -0.88 -1.12 4.19
N GLY A 42 -1.81 -2.06 4.26
CA GLY A 42 -1.62 -3.43 3.78
C GLY A 42 -2.44 -3.68 2.52
N PHE A 43 -1.76 -4.01 1.42
CA PHE A 43 -2.37 -4.51 0.19
C PHE A 43 -1.94 -5.97 0.00
N GLY A 44 -2.73 -6.91 0.49
CA GLY A 44 -2.41 -8.34 0.41
C GLY A 44 -3.59 -9.16 -0.09
N GLY A 45 -3.30 -10.11 -0.97
CA GLY A 45 -4.24 -11.15 -1.38
C GLY A 45 -3.67 -12.52 -1.05
N THR A 46 -4.52 -13.41 -0.55
CA THR A 46 -4.17 -14.84 -0.48
C THR A 46 -4.67 -15.49 -1.77
N VAL A 47 -3.77 -16.07 -2.54
CA VAL A 47 -4.14 -16.96 -3.64
C VAL A 47 -4.00 -18.39 -3.12
N ASP A 48 -5.13 -19.06 -2.90
CA ASP A 48 -5.15 -20.50 -2.64
C ASP A 48 -4.87 -21.23 -3.96
N LEU A 49 -3.67 -21.79 -4.08
CA LEU A 49 -3.38 -22.84 -5.06
C LEU A 49 -3.58 -24.17 -4.32
N GLU A 50 -4.15 -25.17 -5.00
CA GLU A 50 -4.72 -26.41 -4.41
C GLU A 50 -3.84 -27.13 -3.37
N ASP A 51 -2.50 -26.91 -3.39
CA ASP A 51 -1.55 -27.47 -2.41
C ASP A 51 -0.72 -26.42 -1.63
N GLN A 52 -0.84 -25.11 -1.92
CA GLN A 52 -0.08 -24.03 -1.25
C GLN A 52 -0.85 -22.71 -1.22
N ALA A 53 -0.97 -22.08 -0.04
CA ALA A 53 -1.40 -20.70 0.07
C ALA A 53 -0.22 -19.76 -0.23
N ARG A 54 -0.29 -19.01 -1.34
CA ARG A 54 0.68 -17.95 -1.63
C ARG A 54 0.12 -16.63 -1.16
N TYR A 55 0.70 -16.09 -0.09
CA TYR A 55 0.48 -14.72 0.32
C TYR A 55 1.39 -13.80 -0.50
N SER A 56 0.80 -12.95 -1.35
CA SER A 56 1.50 -11.82 -1.96
C SER A 56 0.85 -10.55 -1.46
N GLY A 57 1.64 -9.68 -0.85
CA GLY A 57 1.15 -8.40 -0.40
C GLY A 57 2.25 -7.37 -0.25
N HIS A 58 1.87 -6.12 -0.47
CA HIS A 58 2.65 -4.94 -0.21
C HIS A 58 2.22 -4.33 1.11
N SER A 59 3.21 -3.99 1.94
CA SER A 59 2.99 -3.21 3.15
C SER A 59 3.91 -2.01 3.10
N PHE A 60 3.33 -0.82 3.12
CA PHE A 60 4.08 0.44 3.11
C PHE A 60 3.32 1.49 3.90
N CYS A 61 3.98 2.59 4.23
CA CYS A 61 3.37 3.69 4.94
C CYS A 61 3.51 5.00 4.17
N VAL A 62 2.54 5.89 4.40
CA VAL A 62 2.50 7.24 3.82
C VAL A 62 2.11 8.25 4.89
N THR A 63 2.41 9.51 4.63
CA THR A 63 1.96 10.63 5.45
C THR A 63 0.51 11.00 5.12
N ARG A 64 -0.16 11.72 6.03
CA ARG A 64 -1.60 12.00 5.97
C ARG A 64 -2.06 12.67 4.69
N GLU A 65 -1.24 13.53 4.10
CA GLU A 65 -1.51 14.28 2.88
C GLU A 65 -1.69 13.41 1.64
N PHE A 66 -1.20 12.17 1.66
CA PHE A 66 -1.41 11.19 0.58
C PHE A 66 -2.67 10.35 0.80
N LEU A 67 -3.50 10.68 1.81
CA LEU A 67 -4.70 9.93 2.15
C LEU A 67 -5.94 10.81 2.18
N GLU A 68 -6.93 10.45 1.38
CA GLU A 68 -8.28 10.99 1.49
C GLU A 68 -9.19 9.97 2.17
N ARG A 69 -10.09 10.45 3.05
CA ARG A 69 -11.12 9.57 3.63
C ARG A 69 -12.07 9.13 2.52
N ALA A 70 -12.40 7.85 2.48
CA ALA A 70 -13.53 7.39 1.69
C ALA A 70 -14.81 8.00 2.30
N ILE A 71 -15.64 8.59 1.45
CA ILE A 71 -16.98 9.05 1.81
C ILE A 71 -17.90 7.98 1.22
N ASP A 72 -18.71 7.33 2.07
CA ASP A 72 -19.76 6.40 1.66
C ASP A 72 -20.90 7.10 0.90
#